data_AF-A0A4Y2DMN4-F1
#
_entry.id   AF-A0A4Y2DMN4-F1
#
_cell.length_a   1.000
_cell.length_b   1.000
_cell.length_c   1.000
_cell.angle_alpha   90.00
_cell.angle_beta   90.00
_cell.angle_gamma   90.00
#
_symmetry.space_group_name_H-M   'P 1'
#
loop_
_entity.id
_entity.type
_entity.pdbx_description
1 polymer ?
#
loop_
_entity_poly.entity_id
_entity_poly.type
_entity_poly.pdbx_seq_one_letter_code
_entity_poly.pdbx_strand_id
1 'polypeptide(L)'
;MKVFIALLLVAVAAASSISREDCPSNKEFGSFGDCPDSCYSLDHPVRACTLKLNWGCKCKAGYVLREDKVFTSDCIRPEECL
;
A
#
# COMPACT_ATOMS: atom_id res chain seq x y z
N MET A 1 -22.82 -39.46 2.15
CA MET A 1 -23.25 -38.35 1.26
C MET A 1 -23.46 -37.04 2.05
N LYS A 2 -24.28 -37.01 3.11
CA LYS A 2 -24.51 -35.81 3.93
C LYS A 2 -23.27 -35.28 4.67
N VAL A 3 -22.40 -36.18 5.12
CA VAL A 3 -21.15 -35.84 5.84
C VAL A 3 -20.12 -35.15 4.94
N PHE A 4 -20.01 -35.57 3.69
CA PHE A 4 -19.10 -34.95 2.70
C PHE A 4 -19.58 -33.54 2.30
N ILE A 5 -20.89 -33.34 2.22
CA ILE A 5 -21.49 -32.01 1.97
C ILE A 5 -21.22 -31.08 3.16
N ALA A 6 -21.36 -31.57 4.39
CA ALA A 6 -21.05 -30.79 5.59
C ALA A 6 -19.57 -30.38 5.67
N LEU A 7 -18.64 -31.28 5.30
CA LEU A 7 -17.21 -30.99 5.26
C LEU A 7 -16.84 -29.95 4.19
N LEU A 8 -17.48 -30.02 3.02
CA LEU A 8 -17.28 -29.02 1.96
C LEU A 8 -17.78 -27.62 2.37
N LEU A 9 -18.90 -27.53 3.09
CA LEU A 9 -19.43 -26.24 3.56
C LEU A 9 -18.52 -25.57 4.62
N VAL A 10 -17.88 -26.35 5.50
CA VAL A 10 -16.93 -25.82 6.50
C VAL A 10 -15.65 -25.31 5.84
N ALA A 11 -15.18 -25.94 4.77
CA ALA A 11 -14.00 -25.49 4.04
C ALA A 11 -14.20 -24.14 3.33
N VAL A 12 -15.41 -23.84 2.84
CA VAL A 12 -15.71 -22.55 2.17
C VAL A 12 -15.76 -21.39 3.18
N ALA A 13 -16.18 -21.65 4.42
CA ALA A 13 -16.24 -20.62 5.46
C ALA A 13 -14.85 -20.18 5.99
N ALA A 14 -13.81 -21.01 5.82
CA ALA A 14 -12.44 -20.67 6.20
C ALA A 14 -11.71 -19.78 5.16
N ALA A 15 -12.28 -19.60 3.97
CA ALA A 15 -11.67 -18.81 2.89
C ALA A 15 -12.10 -17.33 2.85
N SER A 16 -12.92 -16.89 3.81
CA SER A 16 -13.49 -15.53 3.84
C SER A 16 -12.83 -14.60 4.86
N SER A 17 -11.51 -14.69 5.01
CA SER A 17 -10.69 -13.62 5.60
C SER A 17 -9.96 -12.85 4.50
N ILE A 18 -10.71 -12.32 3.52
CA ILE A 18 -10.22 -11.17 2.75
C ILE A 18 -10.30 -10.00 3.73
N SER A 19 -9.30 -9.88 4.58
CA SER A 19 -9.05 -8.64 5.31
C SER A 19 -8.95 -7.57 4.25
N ARG A 20 -9.89 -6.63 4.26
CA ARG A 20 -9.78 -5.40 3.49
C ARG A 20 -8.49 -4.75 3.98
N GLU A 21 -7.40 -4.93 3.23
CA GLU A 21 -6.02 -4.66 3.63
C GLU A 21 -5.93 -3.41 4.51
N ASP A 22 -5.82 -3.60 5.82
CA ASP A 22 -5.53 -2.49 6.72
C ASP A 22 -4.13 -2.03 6.34
N CYS A 23 -4.06 -0.93 5.59
CA CYS A 23 -2.78 -0.38 5.19
C CYS A 23 -1.93 -0.10 6.44
N PRO A 24 -0.60 -0.27 6.35
CA PRO A 24 0.29 0.05 7.46
C PRO A 24 0.12 1.48 7.98
N SER A 25 0.72 1.78 9.14
CA SER A 25 0.69 3.13 9.70
C SER A 25 1.09 4.19 8.67
N ASN A 26 0.38 5.33 8.69
CA ASN A 26 0.54 6.45 7.75
C ASN A 26 0.30 6.11 6.27
N LYS A 27 -0.28 4.94 5.96
CA LYS A 27 -0.75 4.59 4.62
C LYS A 27 -2.27 4.50 4.57
N GLU A 28 -2.81 4.67 3.37
CA GLU A 28 -4.23 4.50 3.05
C GLU A 28 -4.38 3.79 1.71
N PHE A 29 -5.46 3.01 1.54
CA PHE A 29 -5.72 2.34 0.29
C PHE A 29 -6.23 3.35 -0.75
N GLY A 30 -5.60 3.41 -1.92
CA GLY A 30 -6.05 4.29 -2.99
C GLY A 30 -5.17 4.22 -4.23
N SER A 31 -5.46 5.10 -5.18
CA SER A 31 -4.65 5.28 -6.39
C SER A 31 -3.43 6.14 -6.12
N PHE A 32 -2.28 5.75 -6.67
CA PHE A 32 -1.04 6.53 -6.64
C PHE A 32 -0.31 6.43 -7.97
N GLY A 33 0.50 7.44 -8.30
CA GLY A 33 1.33 7.42 -9.51
C GLY A 33 2.64 6.63 -9.31
N ASP A 34 3.34 6.34 -10.40
CA ASP A 34 4.67 5.70 -10.37
C ASP A 34 5.78 6.52 -9.67
N CYS A 35 5.51 7.79 -9.36
CA CYS A 35 6.42 8.71 -8.66
C CYS A 35 5.77 9.29 -7.40
N PRO A 36 5.62 8.51 -6.33
CA PRO A 36 5.23 9.07 -5.04
C PRO A 36 6.31 10.03 -4.53
N ASP A 37 5.90 10.94 -3.66
CA ASP A 37 6.86 11.75 -2.90
C ASP A 37 7.61 10.87 -1.90
N SER A 38 8.91 11.08 -1.85
CA SER A 38 9.89 10.43 -0.99
C SER A 38 10.85 11.48 -0.42
N CYS A 39 11.59 11.14 0.64
CA CYS A 39 12.63 12.03 1.16
C CYS A 39 13.61 12.47 0.06
N TYR A 40 14.06 11.54 -0.79
CA TYR A 40 14.94 11.85 -1.93
C TYR A 40 14.31 12.86 -2.89
N SER A 41 13.01 12.74 -3.18
CA SER A 41 12.34 13.61 -4.14
C SER A 41 12.11 15.04 -3.67
N LEU A 42 12.13 15.27 -2.35
CA LEU A 42 12.04 16.62 -1.79
C LEU A 42 13.29 17.44 -2.15
N ASP A 43 14.46 16.80 -2.19
CA ASP A 43 15.73 17.42 -2.59
C ASP A 43 15.97 17.35 -4.11
N HIS A 44 15.31 16.42 -4.80
CA HIS A 44 15.49 16.15 -6.24
C HIS A 44 14.15 16.23 -6.99
N PRO A 45 13.59 17.44 -7.20
CA PRO A 45 12.23 17.60 -7.73
C PRO A 45 12.08 17.19 -9.20
N VAL A 46 13.17 17.16 -9.96
CA VAL A 46 13.14 16.76 -11.37
C VAL A 46 13.26 15.24 -11.47
N ARG A 47 12.11 14.56 -11.65
CA ARG A 47 12.05 13.11 -11.85
C ARG A 47 11.27 12.77 -13.12
N ALA A 48 11.82 11.85 -13.91
CA ALA A 48 11.10 11.27 -15.03
C ALA A 48 10.08 10.25 -14.51
N CYS A 49 8.80 10.56 -14.70
CA CYS A 49 7.69 9.70 -14.32
C CYS A 49 7.05 9.11 -15.55
N THR A 50 6.82 7.80 -15.53
CA THR A 50 6.15 7.03 -16.59
C THR A 50 4.66 7.36 -16.74
N LEU A 51 4.10 8.17 -15.84
CA LEU A 51 2.68 8.53 -15.75
C LEU A 51 1.73 7.33 -15.63
N LYS A 52 2.24 6.19 -15.18
CA LYS A 52 1.41 5.03 -14.88
C LYS A 52 0.71 5.22 -13.54
N LEU A 53 -0.54 4.75 -13.53
CA LEU A 53 -1.41 4.75 -12.37
C LEU A 53 -1.36 3.36 -11.73
N ASN A 54 -1.05 3.33 -10.44
CA ASN A 54 -1.07 2.13 -9.60
C ASN A 54 -2.15 2.23 -8.53
N TRP A 55 -2.45 1.09 -7.90
CA TRP A 55 -3.42 0.98 -6.81
C TRP A 55 -2.85 0.15 -5.66
N GLY A 56 -3.17 0.55 -4.42
CA GLY A 56 -2.70 -0.13 -3.22
C GLY A 56 -2.52 0.83 -2.05
N CYS A 57 -1.68 0.46 -1.08
CA CYS A 57 -1.38 1.30 0.07
C CYS A 57 -0.40 2.43 -0.30
N LYS A 58 -0.93 3.65 -0.44
CA LYS A 58 -0.14 4.87 -0.64
C LYS A 58 0.07 5.61 0.69
N CYS A 59 1.06 6.50 0.75
CA CYS A 59 1.17 7.39 1.90
C CYS A 59 -0.05 8.30 2.00
N LYS A 60 -0.52 8.55 3.23
CA LYS A 60 -1.54 9.56 3.51
C LYS A 60 -1.04 10.95 3.11
N ALA A 61 -1.96 11.87 2.86
CA ALA A 61 -1.61 13.27 2.61
C ALA A 61 -0.74 13.83 3.75
N GLY A 62 0.34 14.54 3.39
CA GLY A 62 1.32 15.08 4.34
C GLY A 62 2.43 14.09 4.77
N TYR A 63 2.44 12.87 4.23
CA TYR A 63 3.52 11.90 4.45
C TYR A 63 4.21 11.55 3.13
N VAL A 64 5.50 11.22 3.23
CA VAL A 64 6.36 10.83 2.11
C VAL A 64 7.00 9.47 2.39
N LEU A 65 7.39 8.75 1.33
CA LEU A 65 8.17 7.53 1.48
C LEU A 65 9.55 7.84 2.08
N ARG A 66 9.96 7.05 3.07
CA ARG A 66 11.32 7.12 3.60
C ARG A 66 12.37 6.82 2.51
N GLU A 67 12.12 5.77 1.72
CA GLU A 67 13.03 5.31 0.66
C GLU A 67 12.43 5.60 -0.73
N ASP A 68 13.23 6.12 -1.65
CA ASP A 68 12.76 6.47 -3.00
C ASP A 68 12.31 5.23 -3.77
N LYS A 69 11.11 5.29 -4.35
CA LYS A 69 10.49 4.22 -5.16
C LYS A 69 10.28 2.88 -4.44
N VAL A 70 10.50 2.80 -3.14
CA VAL A 70 10.19 1.63 -2.32
C VAL A 70 8.83 1.83 -1.66
N PHE A 71 7.75 1.42 -2.35
CA PHE A 71 6.36 1.62 -1.90
C PHE A 71 6.02 0.91 -0.57
N THR A 72 6.80 -0.12 -0.22
CA THR A 72 6.70 -0.83 1.07
C THR A 72 7.41 -0.12 2.21
N SER A 73 8.22 0.91 1.94
CA SER A 73 8.91 1.68 2.99
C SER A 73 7.91 2.48 3.83
N ASP A 74 8.34 2.84 5.04
CA ASP A 74 7.55 3.65 5.95
C ASP A 74 7.16 5.00 5.32
N CYS A 75 5.97 5.47 5.65
CA CYS A 75 5.55 6.83 5.36
C CYS A 75 5.82 7.70 6.59
N ILE A 76 6.71 8.67 6.45
CA ILE A 76 7.11 9.62 7.50
C ILE A 76 6.74 11.04 7.10
N ARG A 77 6.72 11.97 8.06
CA ARG A 77 6.53 13.37 7.72
C ARG A 77 7.78 13.94 7.05
N PRO A 78 7.65 14.91 6.13
CA PRO A 78 8.79 15.54 5.45
C PRO A 78 9.88 16.07 6.41
N GLU A 79 9.50 16.55 7.60
CA GLU A 79 10.45 17.09 8.59
C GLU A 79 11.31 16.00 9.27
N GLU A 80 10.98 14.73 9.05
CA GLU A 80 11.72 13.56 9.56
C GLU A 80 12.69 12.98 8.52
N CYS A 81 12.77 13.58 7.33
CA CYS A 81 13.79 13.26 6.33
C CYS A 81 15.13 13.86 6.79
N LEU A 82 16.11 12.99 7.07
CA LEU A 82 17.45 13.34 7.55
C LEU A 82 18.45 13.47 6.39
#